data_AF-A0A942DIU4-F1
#
_entry.id   AF-A0A942DIU4-F1
#
_cell.length_a   1.000
_cell.length_b   1.000
_cell.length_c   1.000
_cell.angle_alpha   90.00
_cell.angle_beta   90.00
_cell.angle_gamma   90.00
#
_symmetry.space_group_name_H-M   'P 1'
#
loop_
_entity.id
_entity.type
_entity.pdbx_description
1 polymer ?
#
loop_
_entity_poly.entity_id
_entity_poly.type
_entity_poly.pdbx_seq_one_letter_code
_entity_poly.pdbx_strand_id
1 'polypeptide(L)'
;MIDENHLKASNPQTVTVQLQALANHETPDIRSRVAENPRSPLTLLSSLTWDNDPEVRASVATNPNVSMDLLKWLAHDESGDVRYAMAEDPTLPMCLLVQLSNDSNVYVAARAIQTIDNVKRARAKSNQSNTTKHQSINH
;
A
#
# COMPACT_ATOMS: atom_id res chain seq x y z
N MET A 1 9.23 -26.66 -2.18
CA MET A 1 9.32 -26.44 -0.72
C MET A 1 9.12 -24.97 -0.49
N ILE A 2 8.13 -24.58 0.32
CA ILE A 2 7.99 -23.18 0.73
C ILE A 2 9.10 -22.95 1.76
N ASP A 3 9.98 -22.00 1.47
CA ASP A 3 11.17 -21.71 2.29
C ASP A 3 10.75 -21.23 3.69
N GLU A 4 11.47 -21.63 4.74
CA GLU A 4 11.12 -21.29 6.13
C GLU A 4 11.13 -19.77 6.35
N ASN A 5 11.99 -19.06 5.62
CA ASN A 5 12.10 -17.61 5.61
C ASN A 5 10.86 -16.93 5.00
N HIS A 6 10.21 -17.56 4.03
CA HIS A 6 8.94 -17.09 3.47
C HIS A 6 7.87 -17.09 4.56
N LEU A 7 7.70 -18.21 5.27
CA LEU A 7 6.67 -18.31 6.31
C LEU A 7 6.90 -17.31 7.45
N LYS A 8 8.17 -17.05 7.80
CA LYS A 8 8.54 -16.05 8.82
C LYS A 8 8.30 -14.62 8.38
N ALA A 9 8.60 -14.25 7.14
CA ALA A 9 8.40 -12.88 6.65
C ALA A 9 6.92 -12.47 6.67
N SER A 10 6.03 -13.37 6.28
CA SER A 10 4.57 -13.12 6.25
C SER A 10 3.88 -13.32 7.60
N ASN A 11 4.54 -13.92 8.60
CA ASN A 11 3.91 -14.17 9.89
C ASN A 11 3.78 -12.86 10.70
N PRO A 12 2.55 -12.47 11.10
CA PRO A 12 2.35 -11.27 11.91
C PRO A 12 3.02 -11.35 13.28
N GLN A 13 3.30 -12.54 13.82
CA GLN A 13 3.94 -12.72 15.13
C GLN A 13 5.47 -12.71 15.08
N THR A 14 6.08 -12.55 13.90
CA THR A 14 7.53 -12.48 13.77
C THR A 14 8.08 -11.27 14.50
N VAL A 15 9.06 -11.50 15.37
CA VAL A 15 9.66 -10.44 16.19
C VAL A 15 10.50 -9.50 15.34
N THR A 16 10.55 -8.22 15.73
CA THR A 16 11.21 -7.13 14.98
C THR A 16 12.64 -7.45 14.54
N VAL A 17 13.43 -8.11 15.39
CA VAL A 17 14.83 -8.48 15.08
C VAL A 17 14.91 -9.49 13.93
N GLN A 18 13.94 -10.42 13.84
CA GLN A 18 13.88 -11.39 12.75
C GLN A 18 13.46 -10.73 11.44
N LEU A 19 12.50 -9.79 11.47
CA LEU A 19 12.13 -9.01 10.28
C LEU A 19 13.31 -8.20 9.74
N GLN A 20 14.16 -7.66 10.63
CA GLN A 20 15.33 -6.89 10.23
C GLN A 20 16.42 -7.73 9.55
N ALA A 21 16.59 -8.98 9.98
CA ALA A 21 17.46 -9.94 9.29
C ALA A 21 16.89 -10.29 7.90
N LEU A 22 15.58 -10.49 7.79
CA LEU A 22 14.90 -10.84 6.53
C LEU A 22 14.83 -9.66 5.54
N ALA A 23 14.82 -8.42 6.02
CA ALA A 23 14.84 -7.23 5.16
C ALA A 23 16.15 -7.06 4.37
N ASN A 24 17.23 -7.74 4.76
CA ASN A 24 18.50 -7.76 4.03
C ASN A 24 18.70 -9.07 3.26
N HIS A 25 17.65 -9.89 3.12
CA HIS A 25 17.74 -11.17 2.42
C HIS A 25 18.02 -10.95 0.92
N GLU A 26 18.82 -11.83 0.32
CA GLU A 26 19.20 -11.73 -1.10
C GLU A 26 18.00 -11.77 -2.04
N THR A 27 17.00 -12.60 -1.72
CA THR A 27 15.77 -12.77 -2.48
C THR A 27 14.79 -11.60 -2.30
N PRO A 28 14.43 -10.88 -3.37
CA PRO A 28 13.44 -9.80 -3.32
C PRO A 28 12.10 -10.24 -2.75
N ASP A 29 11.58 -11.42 -3.10
CA ASP A 29 10.31 -11.94 -2.58
C ASP A 29 10.24 -11.98 -1.05
N ILE A 30 11.37 -12.29 -0.39
CA ILE A 30 11.43 -12.32 1.08
C ILE A 30 11.39 -10.89 1.63
N ARG A 31 12.13 -9.96 1.01
CA ARG A 31 12.11 -8.54 1.39
C ARG A 31 10.74 -7.91 1.15
N SER A 32 10.05 -8.28 0.06
CA SER A 32 8.69 -7.83 -0.26
C SER A 32 7.70 -8.25 0.82
N ARG A 33 7.76 -9.49 1.27
CA ARG A 33 6.91 -9.97 2.37
C ARG A 33 7.18 -9.27 3.68
N VAL A 34 8.44 -8.92 3.95
CA VAL A 34 8.77 -8.07 5.09
C VAL A 34 8.15 -6.68 4.90
N ALA A 35 8.24 -6.08 3.72
CA ALA A 35 7.60 -4.80 3.43
C ALA A 35 6.07 -4.85 3.54
N GLU A 36 5.40 -5.95 3.18
CA GLU A 36 3.94 -6.11 3.29
C GLU A 36 3.46 -6.34 4.73
N ASN A 37 4.34 -6.83 5.60
CA ASN A 37 3.95 -7.24 6.94
C ASN A 37 3.38 -6.04 7.72
N PRO A 38 2.12 -6.07 8.19
CA PRO A 38 1.51 -4.96 8.94
C PRO A 38 2.14 -4.69 10.31
N ARG A 39 3.11 -5.50 10.75
CA ARG A 39 3.92 -5.28 11.96
C ARG A 39 5.32 -4.75 11.64
N SER A 40 5.65 -4.54 10.37
CA SER A 40 6.95 -3.98 10.00
C SER A 40 7.13 -2.59 10.59
N PRO A 41 8.23 -2.37 11.34
CA PRO A 41 8.51 -1.06 11.91
C PRO A 41 8.74 -0.03 10.81
N LEU A 42 8.39 1.22 11.10
CA LEU A 42 8.63 2.33 10.18
C LEU A 42 10.10 2.44 9.78
N THR A 43 11.05 2.20 10.69
CA THR A 43 12.49 2.23 10.37
C THR A 43 12.88 1.21 9.29
N LEU A 44 12.21 0.06 9.28
CA LEU A 44 12.42 -0.99 8.29
C LEU A 44 11.79 -0.62 6.95
N LEU A 45 10.54 -0.13 6.99
CA LEU A 45 9.84 0.36 5.81
C LEU A 45 10.59 1.53 5.15
N SER A 46 11.16 2.43 5.95
CA SER A 46 12.07 3.46 5.45
C SER A 46 13.20 2.82 4.66
N SER A 47 13.97 1.89 5.25
CA SER A 47 15.08 1.23 4.53
C SER A 47 14.63 0.57 3.22
N LEU A 48 13.50 -0.13 3.23
CA LEU A 48 12.97 -0.84 2.06
C LEU A 48 12.35 0.09 1.01
N THR A 49 12.08 1.35 1.35
CA THR A 49 11.62 2.37 0.37
C THR A 49 12.67 2.61 -0.71
N TRP A 50 13.94 2.40 -0.39
CA TRP A 50 15.06 2.55 -1.33
C TRP A 50 15.61 1.20 -1.80
N ASP A 51 14.82 0.12 -1.69
CA ASP A 51 15.22 -1.17 -2.23
C ASP A 51 15.44 -1.09 -3.75
N ASN A 52 16.43 -1.81 -4.27
CA ASN A 52 16.70 -1.84 -5.70
C ASN A 52 15.56 -2.52 -6.48
N ASP A 53 14.83 -3.42 -5.83
CA ASP A 53 13.74 -4.15 -6.45
C ASP A 53 12.41 -3.38 -6.38
N PRO A 54 11.75 -3.12 -7.52
CA PRO A 54 10.50 -2.36 -7.55
C PRO A 54 9.33 -3.10 -6.88
N GLU A 55 9.32 -4.43 -6.84
CA GLU A 55 8.27 -5.20 -6.15
C GLU A 55 8.33 -4.93 -4.65
N VAL A 56 9.54 -4.92 -4.08
CA VAL A 56 9.75 -4.58 -2.67
C VAL A 56 9.27 -3.16 -2.37
N ARG A 57 9.60 -2.18 -3.22
CA ARG A 57 9.14 -0.79 -3.06
C ARG A 57 7.61 -0.67 -3.18
N ALA A 58 6.98 -1.42 -4.08
CA ALA A 58 5.52 -1.48 -4.21
C ALA A 58 4.87 -2.08 -2.95
N SER A 59 5.44 -3.13 -2.39
CA SER A 59 5.02 -3.71 -1.11
C SER A 59 5.12 -2.71 0.05
N VAL A 60 6.15 -1.85 0.08
CA VAL A 60 6.23 -0.76 1.08
C VAL A 60 5.08 0.23 0.89
N ALA A 61 4.77 0.60 -0.36
CA ALA A 61 3.76 1.60 -0.68
C ALA A 61 2.34 1.18 -0.27
N THR A 62 2.08 -0.13 -0.20
CA THR A 62 0.78 -0.70 0.20
C THR A 62 0.71 -1.08 1.68
N ASN A 63 1.80 -0.89 2.44
CA ASN A 63 1.82 -1.19 3.87
C ASN A 63 1.05 -0.13 4.68
N PRO A 64 0.12 -0.50 5.59
CA PRO A 64 -0.67 0.46 6.35
C PRO A 64 0.14 1.34 7.34
N ASN A 65 1.36 0.94 7.70
CA ASN A 65 2.22 1.68 8.65
C ASN A 65 3.22 2.61 7.96
N VAL A 66 3.26 2.63 6.64
CA VAL A 66 4.17 3.51 5.90
C VAL A 66 3.81 4.97 6.19
N SER A 67 4.83 5.81 6.36
CA SER A 67 4.58 7.23 6.63
C SER A 67 4.12 7.96 5.37
N MET A 68 3.35 9.03 5.58
CA MET A 68 2.90 9.91 4.52
C MET A 68 4.06 10.48 3.69
N ASP A 69 5.21 10.76 4.31
CA ASP A 69 6.35 11.31 3.59
C ASP A 69 7.01 10.28 2.67
N LEU A 70 7.10 9.01 3.10
CA LEU A 70 7.59 7.93 2.24
C LEU A 70 6.61 7.66 1.08
N LEU A 71 5.29 7.71 1.33
CA LEU A 71 4.30 7.60 0.25
C LEU A 71 4.44 8.70 -0.79
N LYS A 72 4.72 9.95 -0.40
CA LYS A 72 4.96 11.04 -1.37
C LYS A 72 6.18 10.73 -2.24
N TRP A 73 7.24 10.16 -1.66
CA TRP A 73 8.41 9.73 -2.42
C TRP A 73 8.07 8.61 -3.40
N LEU A 74 7.37 7.57 -2.95
CA LEU A 74 6.97 6.44 -3.80
C LEU A 74 5.97 6.84 -4.90
N ALA A 75 5.16 7.88 -4.69
CA ALA A 75 4.31 8.44 -5.73
C ALA A 75 5.09 9.10 -6.89
N HIS A 76 6.40 9.30 -6.71
CA HIS A 76 7.35 9.75 -7.73
C HIS A 76 8.40 8.68 -8.05
N ASP A 77 8.19 7.42 -7.65
CA ASP A 77 9.11 6.33 -7.92
C ASP A 77 9.39 6.23 -9.42
N GLU A 78 10.61 5.87 -9.82
CA GLU A 78 10.97 5.71 -11.23
C GLU A 78 10.18 4.58 -11.90
N SER A 79 9.82 3.53 -11.15
CA SER A 79 9.08 2.39 -11.65
C SER A 79 7.61 2.72 -11.80
N GLY A 80 7.09 2.54 -13.01
CA GLY A 80 5.65 2.63 -13.27
C GLY A 80 4.84 1.60 -12.48
N ASP A 81 5.42 0.43 -12.17
CA ASP A 81 4.73 -0.64 -11.44
C ASP A 81 4.51 -0.27 -9.97
N VAL A 82 5.48 0.40 -9.34
CA VAL A 82 5.34 0.94 -7.97
C VAL A 82 4.20 1.96 -7.93
N ARG A 83 4.22 2.92 -8.85
CA ARG A 83 3.18 3.96 -8.93
C ARG A 83 1.81 3.37 -9.29
N TYR A 84 1.78 2.31 -10.09
CA TYR A 84 0.56 1.58 -10.41
C TYR A 84 -0.02 0.86 -9.19
N ALA A 85 0.81 0.15 -8.42
CA ALA A 85 0.38 -0.52 -7.19
C ALA A 85 -0.25 0.47 -6.20
N MET A 86 0.36 1.65 -6.04
CA MET A 86 -0.25 2.73 -5.26
C MET A 86 -1.60 3.18 -5.83
N ALA A 87 -1.72 3.33 -7.14
CA ALA A 87 -2.96 3.73 -7.80
C ALA A 87 -4.09 2.69 -7.65
N GLU A 88 -3.76 1.41 -7.41
CA GLU A 88 -4.73 0.35 -7.15
C GLU A 88 -5.29 0.37 -5.73
N ASP A 89 -4.58 0.98 -4.77
CA ASP A 89 -4.98 0.97 -3.36
C ASP A 89 -6.12 1.98 -3.07
N PRO A 90 -7.34 1.52 -2.78
CA PRO A 90 -8.46 2.42 -2.45
C PRO A 90 -8.33 3.07 -1.06
N THR A 91 -7.39 2.62 -0.23
CA THR A 91 -7.11 3.17 1.10
C THR A 91 -6.06 4.28 1.05
N LEU A 92 -5.35 4.43 -0.07
CA LEU A 92 -4.35 5.47 -0.27
C LEU A 92 -4.95 6.86 -0.04
N PRO A 93 -4.21 7.79 0.61
CA PRO A 93 -4.67 9.16 0.77
C PRO A 93 -5.12 9.80 -0.55
N MET A 94 -6.30 10.45 -0.48
CA MET A 94 -6.97 10.97 -1.67
C MET A 94 -6.11 11.95 -2.49
N CYS A 95 -5.25 12.73 -1.82
CA CYS A 95 -4.32 13.63 -2.48
C CYS A 95 -3.29 12.90 -3.35
N LEU A 96 -2.81 11.73 -2.94
CA LEU A 96 -1.87 10.93 -3.72
C LEU A 96 -2.56 10.25 -4.90
N LEU A 97 -3.77 9.72 -4.73
CA LEU A 97 -4.54 9.21 -5.87
C LEU A 97 -4.80 10.31 -6.91
N VAL A 98 -5.10 11.54 -6.49
CA VAL A 98 -5.22 12.69 -7.41
C VAL A 98 -3.89 13.02 -8.07
N GLN A 99 -2.78 12.97 -7.35
CA GLN A 99 -1.44 13.14 -7.95
C GLN A 99 -1.18 12.07 -9.02
N LEU A 100 -1.41 10.79 -8.70
CA LEU A 100 -1.23 9.66 -9.62
C LEU A 100 -2.18 9.70 -10.82
N SER A 101 -3.35 10.33 -10.69
CA SER A 101 -4.26 10.56 -11.84
C SER A 101 -3.69 11.48 -12.91
N ASN A 102 -2.63 12.24 -12.59
CA ASN A 102 -1.88 13.09 -13.51
C ASN A 102 -0.51 12.49 -13.89
N ASP A 103 -0.30 11.19 -13.64
CA ASP A 103 0.95 10.52 -13.97
C ASP A 103 1.22 10.55 -15.49
N SER A 104 2.49 10.69 -15.85
CA SER A 104 2.94 10.59 -17.24
C SER A 104 2.67 9.22 -17.88
N ASN A 105 2.63 8.16 -17.07
CA ASN A 105 2.24 6.82 -17.51
C ASN A 105 0.71 6.72 -17.53
N VAL A 106 0.16 6.59 -18.72
CA VAL A 106 -1.29 6.52 -18.96
C VAL A 106 -1.99 5.38 -18.22
N TYR A 107 -1.29 4.26 -17.96
CA TYR A 107 -1.87 3.14 -17.23
C TYR A 107 -2.01 3.44 -15.73
N VAL A 108 -1.01 4.13 -15.16
CA VAL A 108 -1.05 4.61 -13.77
C VAL A 108 -2.17 5.65 -13.61
N ALA A 109 -2.20 6.64 -14.51
CA ALA A 109 -3.22 7.68 -14.50
C ALA A 109 -4.64 7.12 -14.61
N ALA A 110 -4.89 6.23 -15.58
CA ALA A 110 -6.19 5.60 -15.77
C ALA A 110 -6.60 4.77 -14.54
N ARG A 111 -5.67 4.01 -13.96
CA ARG A 111 -5.94 3.22 -12.76
C ARG A 111 -6.31 4.11 -11.58
N ALA A 112 -5.55 5.18 -11.34
CA ALA A 112 -5.83 6.13 -10.27
C ALA A 112 -7.22 6.77 -10.44
N ILE A 113 -7.58 7.22 -11.65
CA ILE A 113 -8.92 7.76 -11.94
C ILE A 113 -10.01 6.75 -11.58
N GLN A 114 -9.84 5.48 -11.99
CA GLN A 114 -10.81 4.44 -11.70
C GLN A 114 -10.96 4.19 -10.18
N THR A 115 -9.85 4.18 -9.45
CA THR A 115 -9.85 4.02 -7.98
C THR A 115 -10.52 5.21 -7.30
N ILE A 116 -10.25 6.45 -7.73
CA ILE A 116 -10.91 7.66 -7.23
C ILE A 116 -12.44 7.54 -7.37
N ASP A 117 -12.92 7.15 -8.55
CA ASP A 117 -14.35 7.01 -8.81
C ASP A 117 -14.99 5.92 -7.95
N ASN A 118 -14.30 4.80 -7.76
CA ASN A 118 -14.76 3.70 -6.91
C ASN A 118 -14.88 4.15 -5.44
N VAL A 119 -13.87 4.86 -4.92
CA VAL A 119 -13.88 5.41 -3.56
C VAL A 119 -15.03 6.41 -3.38
N LYS A 120 -15.24 7.31 -4.33
CA LYS A 120 -16.36 8.28 -4.30
C LYS A 120 -17.72 7.58 -4.30
N ARG A 121 -17.92 6.58 -5.17
CA ARG A 121 -19.16 5.80 -5.24
C ARG A 121 -19.42 5.02 -3.95
N ALA A 122 -18.38 4.41 -3.36
CA ALA A 122 -18.50 3.68 -2.11
C ALA A 122 -18.95 4.60 -0.96
N ARG A 123 -18.36 5.80 -0.85
CA ARG A 123 -18.74 6.82 0.15
C ARG A 123 -20.16 7.36 -0.05
N ALA A 124 -20.60 7.52 -1.30
CA ALA A 124 -21.98 7.94 -1.58
C ALA A 124 -23.01 6.89 -1.12
N LYS A 125 -22.73 5.60 -1.37
CA LYS A 125 -23.58 4.49 -0.93
C LYS A 125 -23.66 4.35 0.60
N SER A 126 -22.53 4.54 1.30
CA SER A 126 -22.51 4.50 2.77
C SER A 126 -23.33 5.63 3.38
N ASN A 127 -23.25 6.84 2.82
CA ASN A 127 -24.01 7.99 3.31
C ASN A 127 -25.53 7.84 3.10
N GLN A 128 -25.94 7.24 1.98
CA GLN A 128 -27.35 7.00 1.68
C GLN A 128 -27.99 5.93 2.57
N SER A 129 -27.21 4.93 3.02
CA SER A 129 -27.69 3.87 3.92
C SER A 129 -27.86 4.34 5.38
N ASN A 130 -27.09 5.34 5.80
CA ASN A 130 -27.18 5.92 7.15
C ASN A 130 -28.36 6.90 7.30
N THR A 131 -28.77 7.58 6.22
CA THR A 131 -29.93 8.49 6.25
C THR A 131 -31.27 7.75 6.30
N THR A 132 -31.38 6.58 5.65
CA THR A 132 -32.63 5.79 5.68
C THR A 132 -32.88 5.15 7.05
N LYS A 133 -31.83 4.74 7.79
CA LYS A 133 -31.98 4.19 9.14
C LYS A 133 -32.47 5.21 10.17
N HIS A 134 -32.09 6.48 10.04
CA HIS A 134 -32.56 7.54 10.96
C HIS A 134 -34.02 7.95 10.74
N GLN A 135 -34.61 7.65 9.58
CA GLN A 135 -36.03 7.94 9.30
C GLN A 135 -37.00 6.85 9.81
N SER A 136 -36.49 5.69 10.24
CA SER A 136 -37.32 4.58 10.74
C SER A 136 -37.44 4.49 12.27
N ILE A 137 -36.93 5.48 13.02
CA ILE A 137 -36.96 5.49 14.50
C ILE A 137 -37.95 6.54 15.07
N ASN A 138 -38.72 7.22 14.20
CA ASN A 138 -39.74 8.20 14.59
C ASN A 138 -41.17 7.73 14.26
N HIS A 139 -41.50 6.49 14.60
CA HIS A 139 -42.90 6.03 14.65
C HIS A 139 -43.12 5.06 15.81
#